data_AF-A0A444B9U3-F1
#
_entry.id   AF-A0A444B9U3-F1
#
_cell.length_a   1.000
_cell.length_b   1.000
_cell.length_c   1.000
_cell.angle_alpha   90.00
_cell.angle_beta   90.00
_cell.angle_gamma   90.00
#
_symmetry.space_group_name_H-M   'P 1'
#
loop_
_entity.id
_entity.type
_entity.pdbx_description
1 polymer ?
#
loop_
_entity_poly.entity_id
_entity_poly.type
_entity_poly.pdbx_seq_one_letter_code
_entity_poly.pdbx_strand_id
1 'polypeptide(L)'
;MIIDCRMRGGGTPRLVWQRPVGTDEWFGPQQTCLPGTPPPPDINDPTIPRTPPPPPTPTITQIREAFLELPFAKPKTSMQPVGNKTLVGLPTYYRATWPSAGGLKPGDVSKPVKLLSWSIEFKIASKDYRYDYGDGSTSSWTSSAGGRYPDGDIKHTYDSTGTREVKVDARLVGQYRVNGGAWQDLGAVADLQDEPVTELEVVGTRTRLVS
;
A
#
# COMPACT_ATOMS: atom_id res chain seq x y z
N MET A 1 33.18 -9.47 23.46
CA MET A 1 34.38 -9.92 24.23
C MET A 1 34.28 -9.29 25.61
N ILE A 2 34.19 -10.08 26.68
CA ILE A 2 34.18 -9.54 28.05
C ILE A 2 35.62 -9.25 28.43
N ILE A 3 35.95 -7.99 28.71
CA ILE A 3 37.29 -7.60 29.20
C ILE A 3 37.32 -7.74 30.71
N ASP A 4 38.08 -8.72 31.20
CA ASP A 4 38.32 -8.90 32.63
C ASP A 4 39.49 -8.02 33.09
N CYS A 5 39.16 -6.92 33.75
CA CYS A 5 40.16 -5.98 34.25
C CYS A 5 40.85 -6.42 35.55
N ARG A 6 40.36 -7.45 36.24
CA ARG A 6 41.03 -7.99 37.44
C ARG A 6 42.38 -8.61 37.11
N MET A 7 42.50 -9.26 35.95
CA MET A 7 43.75 -9.91 35.53
C MET A 7 44.81 -8.94 34.98
N ARG A 8 44.43 -7.73 34.58
CA ARG A 8 45.35 -6.72 33.98
C ARG A 8 45.84 -5.66 34.98
N GLY A 9 45.54 -5.81 36.27
CA GLY A 9 45.91 -4.83 37.30
C GLY A 9 45.24 -3.45 37.11
N GLY A 10 44.19 -3.37 36.30
CA GLY A 10 43.49 -2.13 35.95
C GLY A 10 42.12 -2.02 36.61
N GLY A 11 41.58 -0.79 36.68
CA GLY A 11 40.24 -0.52 37.22
C GLY A 11 39.09 -1.04 36.34
N THR A 12 37.84 -0.68 36.67
CA THR A 12 36.62 -1.07 35.94
C THR A 12 36.75 -0.86 34.42
N PRO A 13 36.28 -1.79 33.55
CA PRO A 13 36.37 -1.64 32.10
C PRO A 13 35.70 -0.35 31.60
N ARG A 14 36.34 0.32 30.65
CA ARG A 14 35.89 1.62 30.11
C ARG A 14 35.87 1.62 28.60
N LEU A 15 34.91 2.33 28.03
CA LEU A 15 34.88 2.66 26.61
C LEU A 15 35.72 3.93 26.40
N VAL A 16 36.75 3.81 25.57
CA VAL A 16 37.65 4.92 25.20
C VAL A 16 37.50 5.21 23.72
N TRP A 17 37.38 6.49 23.41
CA TRP A 17 37.44 7.02 22.06
C TRP A 17 38.79 7.71 21.87
N GLN A 18 39.38 7.54 20.70
CA GLN A 18 40.67 8.12 20.34
C GLN A 18 40.50 9.00 19.11
N ARG A 19 41.27 10.08 19.07
CA ARG A 19 41.28 11.05 17.97
C ARG A 19 42.73 11.36 17.62
N PRO A 20 43.17 11.16 16.37
CA PRO A 20 44.48 11.61 15.93
C PRO A 20 44.60 13.12 16.06
N VAL A 21 45.69 13.56 16.67
CA VAL A 21 45.98 15.00 16.86
C VAL A 21 45.95 15.70 15.50
N GLY A 22 45.12 16.73 15.36
CA GLY A 22 44.97 17.51 14.14
C GLY A 22 43.89 17.04 13.15
N THR A 23 43.08 16.03 13.48
CA THR A 23 41.96 15.53 12.64
C THR A 23 40.64 15.68 13.39
N ASP A 24 39.47 15.80 12.78
CA ASP A 24 38.16 15.77 13.50
C ASP A 24 37.53 14.36 13.56
N GLU A 25 38.27 13.35 13.13
CA GLU A 25 37.82 11.97 13.04
C GLU A 25 38.01 11.22 14.36
N TRP A 26 36.95 10.60 14.85
CA TRP A 26 36.94 9.83 16.09
C TRP A 26 36.93 8.32 15.83
N PHE A 27 37.76 7.58 16.54
CA PHE A 27 37.88 6.13 16.47
C PHE A 27 37.48 5.50 17.81
N GLY A 28 36.62 4.47 17.77
CA GLY A 28 36.16 3.80 18.99
C GLY A 28 34.73 3.23 18.90
N PRO A 29 34.15 2.81 20.05
CA PRO A 29 34.79 2.74 21.35
C PRO A 29 35.64 1.48 21.51
N GLN A 30 36.85 1.62 22.06
CA GLN A 30 37.67 0.50 22.50
C GLN A 30 37.49 0.27 24.00
N GLN A 31 37.32 -0.98 24.42
CA GLN A 31 37.27 -1.30 25.84
C GLN A 31 38.69 -1.40 26.42
N THR A 32 39.00 -0.65 27.48
CA THR A 32 40.30 -0.66 28.15
C THR A 32 40.17 -0.65 29.68
N CYS A 33 41.23 -1.04 30.39
CA CYS A 33 41.27 -1.06 31.86
C CYS A 33 42.16 0.08 32.36
N LEU A 34 41.57 1.22 32.70
CA LEU A 34 42.30 2.40 33.19
C LEU A 34 42.20 2.53 34.72
N PRO A 35 43.28 2.85 35.44
CA PRO A 35 43.27 3.11 36.88
C PRO A 35 42.66 4.49 37.23
N GLY A 36 42.04 4.61 38.41
CA GLY A 36 41.52 5.87 38.98
C GLY A 36 40.18 6.37 38.41
N THR A 37 39.33 7.06 39.19
CA THR A 37 38.14 7.74 38.65
C THR A 37 38.58 8.90 37.74
N PRO A 38 37.99 9.09 36.54
CA PRO A 38 38.35 10.24 35.73
C PRO A 38 38.09 11.53 36.53
N PRO A 39 38.94 12.56 36.37
CA PRO A 39 38.57 13.89 36.85
C PRO A 39 37.21 14.26 36.24
N PRO A 40 36.36 15.01 36.97
CA PRO A 40 35.14 15.56 36.37
C PRO A 40 35.50 16.29 35.07
N PRO A 41 34.62 16.24 34.05
CA PRO A 41 34.89 16.88 32.77
C PRO A 41 35.33 18.33 33.01
N ASP A 42 36.50 18.69 32.47
CA ASP A 42 37.02 20.06 32.55
C ASP A 42 36.01 20.98 31.85
N ILE A 43 35.62 22.07 32.49
CA ILE A 43 34.71 23.06 31.90
C ILE A 43 35.30 23.70 30.64
N ASN A 44 36.62 23.56 30.44
CA ASN A 44 37.35 24.00 29.25
C ASN A 44 37.56 22.90 28.19
N ASP A 45 37.07 21.67 28.42
CA ASP A 45 37.08 20.63 27.39
C ASP A 45 36.17 21.08 26.23
N PRO A 46 36.66 21.18 24.98
CA PRO A 46 35.82 21.56 23.85
C PRO A 46 34.59 20.65 23.82
N THR A 47 33.41 21.26 23.94
CA THR A 47 32.13 20.56 23.90
C THR A 47 32.13 19.67 22.67
N ILE A 48 32.18 18.34 22.87
CA ILE A 48 32.00 17.40 21.76
C ILE A 48 30.68 17.83 21.09
N PRO A 49 30.69 18.20 19.79
CA PRO A 49 29.45 18.58 19.13
C PRO A 49 28.52 17.39 19.28
N ARG A 50 27.42 17.56 20.01
CA ARG A 50 26.43 16.51 20.12
C ARG A 50 25.92 16.29 18.71
N THR A 51 26.23 15.14 18.13
CA THR A 51 25.60 14.73 16.87
C THR A 51 24.10 14.88 17.07
N PRO A 52 23.39 15.65 16.22
CA PRO A 52 21.94 15.74 16.32
C PRO A 52 21.36 14.33 16.35
N PRO A 53 20.34 14.06 17.18
CA PRO A 53 19.68 12.76 17.16
C PRO A 53 19.24 12.46 15.72
N PRO A 54 19.32 11.19 15.27
CA PRO A 54 18.90 10.84 13.93
C PRO A 54 17.44 11.29 13.72
N PRO A 55 17.09 11.77 12.52
CA PRO A 55 15.74 12.20 12.25
C PRO A 55 14.75 11.05 12.50
N PRO A 56 13.54 11.34 13.00
CA PRO A 56 12.55 10.32 13.28
C PRO A 56 12.18 9.59 11.97
N THR A 57 12.16 8.25 12.02
CA THR A 57 11.70 7.38 10.93
C THR A 57 10.19 7.17 11.00
N PRO A 58 9.46 7.21 9.87
CA PRO A 58 8.04 6.89 9.87
C PRO A 58 7.82 5.44 10.30
N THR A 59 6.80 5.21 11.12
CA THR A 59 6.40 3.85 11.51
C THR A 59 5.67 3.17 10.37
N ILE A 60 5.63 1.83 10.36
CA ILE A 60 4.84 1.08 9.37
C ILE A 60 3.35 1.45 9.41
N THR A 61 2.82 1.76 10.60
CA THR A 61 1.42 2.22 10.76
C THR A 61 1.17 3.52 10.00
N GLN A 62 2.05 4.52 10.15
CA GLN A 62 1.94 5.79 9.43
C GLN A 62 2.01 5.61 7.90
N ILE A 63 2.85 4.69 7.43
CA ILE A 63 2.96 4.37 6.00
C ILE A 63 1.68 3.72 5.48
N ARG A 64 1.06 2.83 6.28
CA ARG A 64 -0.21 2.20 5.93
C ARG A 64 -1.37 3.21 5.91
N GLU A 65 -1.44 4.09 6.90
CA GLU A 65 -2.43 5.18 6.94
C GLU A 65 -2.30 6.06 5.70
N ALA A 66 -1.09 6.49 5.36
CA ALA A 66 -0.83 7.29 4.16
C ALA A 66 -1.24 6.58 2.85
N PHE A 67 -1.14 5.24 2.80
CA PHE A 67 -1.64 4.46 1.66
C PHE A 67 -3.17 4.47 1.58
N LEU A 68 -3.86 4.35 2.71
CA LEU A 68 -5.33 4.37 2.76
C LEU A 68 -5.91 5.74 2.40
N GLU A 69 -5.14 6.81 2.58
CA GLU A 69 -5.50 8.18 2.20
C GLU A 69 -5.19 8.51 0.72
N LEU A 70 -4.59 7.59 -0.03
CA LEU A 70 -4.32 7.85 -1.45
C LEU A 70 -5.62 8.09 -2.23
N PRO A 71 -5.60 9.00 -3.22
CA PRO A 71 -6.76 9.29 -4.05
C PRO A 71 -6.95 8.19 -5.09
N PHE A 72 -7.43 7.02 -4.64
CA PHE A 72 -7.72 5.91 -5.53
C PHE A 72 -8.85 6.27 -6.49
N ALA A 73 -8.66 5.88 -7.75
CA ALA A 73 -9.75 5.84 -8.71
C ALA A 73 -10.78 4.80 -8.27
N LYS A 74 -12.00 4.97 -8.74
CA LYS A 74 -13.12 4.09 -8.45
C LYS A 74 -13.44 3.23 -9.67
N PRO A 75 -13.41 1.88 -9.61
CA PRO A 75 -13.72 1.04 -10.75
C PRO A 75 -15.20 1.17 -11.14
N LYS A 76 -15.47 0.99 -12.44
CA LYS A 76 -16.81 0.90 -13.01
C LYS A 76 -17.00 -0.44 -13.68
N THR A 77 -18.24 -0.87 -13.73
CA THR A 77 -18.63 -2.08 -14.43
C THR A 77 -18.77 -1.82 -15.93
N SER A 78 -18.03 -2.56 -16.74
CA SER A 78 -18.29 -2.72 -18.17
C SER A 78 -19.06 -4.03 -18.37
N MET A 79 -20.10 -3.99 -19.21
CA MET A 79 -21.01 -5.13 -19.42
C MET A 79 -21.13 -5.50 -20.90
N GLN A 80 -21.38 -6.78 -21.16
CA GLN A 80 -21.83 -7.27 -22.45
C GLN A 80 -23.12 -8.09 -22.32
N PRO A 81 -24.12 -7.88 -23.20
CA PRO A 81 -24.09 -7.06 -24.41
C PRO A 81 -23.86 -5.55 -24.18
N VAL A 82 -23.19 -4.89 -25.14
CA VAL A 82 -22.89 -3.45 -25.04
C VAL A 82 -24.17 -2.62 -25.11
N GLY A 83 -24.15 -1.42 -24.53
CA GLY A 83 -25.31 -0.53 -24.46
C GLY A 83 -26.16 -0.71 -23.20
N ASN A 84 -25.61 -1.38 -22.17
CA ASN A 84 -26.25 -1.57 -20.87
C ASN A 84 -27.67 -2.13 -20.99
N LYS A 85 -27.83 -3.11 -21.88
CA LYS A 85 -29.10 -3.79 -22.11
C LYS A 85 -28.85 -5.27 -22.25
N THR A 86 -29.62 -6.08 -21.56
CA THR A 86 -29.50 -7.53 -21.60
C THR A 86 -30.87 -8.21 -21.63
N LEU A 87 -30.88 -9.48 -22.04
CA LEU A 87 -32.11 -10.28 -22.10
C LEU A 87 -32.24 -11.14 -20.84
N VAL A 88 -33.48 -11.26 -20.35
CA VAL A 88 -33.83 -12.27 -19.36
C VAL A 88 -33.43 -13.66 -19.86
N GLY A 89 -32.86 -14.47 -18.97
CA GLY A 89 -32.47 -15.85 -19.26
C GLY A 89 -31.18 -16.00 -20.09
N LEU A 90 -30.50 -14.91 -20.44
CA LEU A 90 -29.18 -14.95 -21.10
C LEU A 90 -28.06 -14.42 -20.19
N PRO A 91 -26.84 -14.98 -20.29
CA PRO A 91 -25.71 -14.52 -19.51
C PRO A 91 -25.27 -13.12 -19.95
N THR A 92 -25.20 -12.23 -18.98
CA THR A 92 -24.52 -10.93 -19.07
C THR A 92 -23.10 -11.11 -18.56
N TYR A 93 -22.11 -10.60 -19.28
CA TYR A 93 -20.69 -10.67 -18.91
C TYR A 93 -20.25 -9.35 -18.30
N TYR A 94 -19.44 -9.40 -17.24
CA TYR A 94 -19.02 -8.23 -16.48
C TYR A 94 -17.50 -8.12 -16.44
N ARG A 95 -17.01 -6.89 -16.41
CA ARG A 95 -15.59 -6.57 -16.24
C ARG A 95 -15.39 -5.28 -15.46
N ALA A 96 -14.53 -5.31 -14.45
CA ALA A 96 -14.05 -4.11 -13.77
C ALA A 96 -13.17 -3.28 -14.70
N THR A 97 -13.50 -2.00 -14.83
CA THR A 97 -12.74 -1.04 -15.64
C THR A 97 -12.39 0.17 -14.79
N TRP A 98 -11.15 0.62 -14.90
CA TRP A 98 -10.65 1.75 -14.14
C TRP A 98 -10.60 2.98 -15.04
N PRO A 99 -11.00 4.17 -14.56
CA PRO A 99 -10.88 5.39 -15.34
C PRO A 99 -9.41 5.69 -15.62
N SER A 100 -9.13 6.28 -16.79
CA SER A 100 -7.77 6.66 -17.19
C SER A 100 -7.25 7.91 -16.47
N ALA A 101 -8.15 8.69 -15.87
CA ALA A 101 -7.86 9.91 -15.13
C ALA A 101 -8.71 9.98 -13.85
N GLY A 102 -8.32 10.83 -12.90
CA GLY A 102 -9.11 11.10 -11.70
C GLY A 102 -8.78 10.25 -10.48
N GLY A 103 -7.68 9.50 -10.48
CA GLY A 103 -7.18 8.79 -9.30
C GLY A 103 -6.15 7.72 -9.66
N LEU A 104 -5.59 7.10 -8.63
CA LEU A 104 -4.64 5.99 -8.77
C LEU A 104 -5.36 4.65 -8.93
N LYS A 105 -4.90 3.80 -9.84
CA LYS A 105 -5.48 2.48 -10.12
C LYS A 105 -4.43 1.36 -10.02
N PRO A 106 -4.83 0.08 -10.02
CA PRO A 106 -3.89 -1.03 -10.13
C PRO A 106 -2.88 -0.84 -11.28
N GLY A 107 -1.61 -1.07 -10.99
CA GLY A 107 -0.48 -0.88 -11.90
C GLY A 107 0.21 0.48 -11.78
N ASP A 108 -0.43 1.48 -11.15
CA ASP A 108 0.19 2.79 -10.97
C ASP A 108 1.21 2.81 -9.82
N VAL A 109 2.13 3.78 -9.90
CA VAL A 109 2.99 4.21 -8.80
C VAL A 109 2.57 5.61 -8.38
N SER A 110 2.36 5.84 -7.08
CA SER A 110 1.98 7.13 -6.54
C SER A 110 3.06 8.18 -6.77
N LYS A 111 2.69 9.45 -6.74
CA LYS A 111 3.67 10.51 -6.48
C LYS A 111 4.30 10.30 -5.09
N PRO A 112 5.52 10.81 -4.84
CA PRO A 112 6.13 10.72 -3.53
C PRO A 112 5.29 11.44 -2.47
N VAL A 113 4.87 10.71 -1.44
CA VAL A 113 4.20 11.21 -0.24
C VAL A 113 5.27 11.55 0.79
N LYS A 114 5.18 12.75 1.37
CA LYS A 114 6.12 13.18 2.42
C LYS A 114 5.59 12.78 3.78
N LEU A 115 6.33 11.91 4.47
CA LEU A 115 6.10 11.57 5.87
C LEU A 115 7.34 11.98 6.66
N LEU A 116 7.21 13.01 7.51
CA LEU A 116 8.34 13.64 8.19
C LEU A 116 9.37 14.13 7.14
N SER A 117 10.64 13.76 7.28
CA SER A 117 11.70 14.05 6.30
C SER A 117 11.84 12.99 5.19
N TRP A 118 10.92 12.02 5.10
CA TRP A 118 11.02 10.86 4.22
C TRP A 118 10.08 10.96 3.03
N SER A 119 10.54 10.43 1.90
CA SER A 119 9.80 10.35 0.65
C SER A 119 9.34 8.91 0.44
N ILE A 120 8.02 8.69 0.48
CA ILE A 120 7.43 7.36 0.34
C ILE A 120 6.68 7.27 -0.98
N GLU A 121 6.91 6.24 -1.76
CA GLU A 121 6.13 5.93 -2.97
C GLU A 121 5.40 4.61 -2.78
N PHE A 122 4.23 4.49 -3.39
CA PHE A 122 3.39 3.30 -3.32
C PHE A 122 3.15 2.73 -4.71
N LYS A 123 3.37 1.43 -4.88
CA LYS A 123 3.01 0.67 -6.08
C LYS A 123 1.72 -0.09 -5.80
N ILE A 124 0.71 0.13 -6.63
CA ILE A 124 -0.67 -0.30 -6.34
C ILE A 124 -1.01 -1.54 -7.16
N ALA A 125 -1.68 -2.50 -6.54
CA ALA A 125 -2.17 -3.70 -7.18
C ALA A 125 -3.61 -4.02 -6.74
N SER A 126 -4.36 -4.68 -7.62
CA SER A 126 -5.66 -5.25 -7.27
C SER A 126 -5.46 -6.49 -6.40
N LYS A 127 -6.22 -6.59 -5.32
CA LYS A 127 -6.34 -7.83 -4.54
C LYS A 127 -7.46 -8.69 -5.12
N ASP A 128 -8.66 -8.15 -5.13
CA ASP A 128 -9.87 -8.81 -5.61
C ASP A 128 -11.02 -7.81 -5.82
N TYR A 129 -12.08 -8.31 -6.44
CA TYR A 129 -13.28 -7.60 -6.87
C TYR A 129 -14.53 -8.32 -6.38
N ARG A 130 -15.62 -7.57 -6.19
CA ARG A 130 -16.96 -8.12 -5.94
C ARG A 130 -17.99 -7.37 -6.77
N TYR A 131 -18.81 -8.09 -7.51
CA TYR A 131 -19.85 -7.52 -8.36
C TYR A 131 -21.19 -7.61 -7.66
N ASP A 132 -21.92 -6.51 -7.65
CA ASP A 132 -23.33 -6.44 -7.28
C ASP A 132 -24.16 -6.27 -8.55
N TYR A 133 -25.06 -7.22 -8.79
CA TYR A 133 -25.82 -7.30 -10.03
C TYR A 133 -27.13 -6.50 -9.98
N GLY A 134 -27.45 -5.86 -8.85
CA GLY A 134 -28.60 -4.98 -8.71
C GLY A 134 -29.96 -5.69 -8.58
N ASP A 135 -29.97 -7.00 -8.40
CA ASP A 135 -31.17 -7.82 -8.13
C ASP A 135 -31.12 -8.52 -6.76
N GLY A 136 -30.22 -8.08 -5.89
CA GLY A 136 -29.96 -8.67 -4.58
C GLY A 136 -28.91 -9.79 -4.59
N SER A 137 -28.45 -10.22 -5.77
CA SER A 137 -27.36 -11.19 -5.90
C SER A 137 -26.00 -10.51 -6.10
N THR A 138 -24.94 -11.17 -5.63
CA THR A 138 -23.56 -10.69 -5.75
C THR A 138 -22.62 -11.83 -6.11
N SER A 139 -21.47 -11.51 -6.71
CA SER A 139 -20.38 -12.47 -6.85
C SER A 139 -19.72 -12.75 -5.49
N SER A 140 -19.00 -13.87 -5.38
CA SER A 140 -17.94 -13.97 -4.37
C SER A 140 -16.82 -12.98 -4.69
N TRP A 141 -15.99 -12.65 -3.69
CA TRP A 141 -14.73 -11.95 -3.93
C TRP A 141 -13.84 -12.79 -4.85
N THR A 142 -13.34 -12.19 -5.92
CA THR A 142 -12.54 -12.87 -6.96
C THR A 142 -11.35 -12.02 -7.38
N SER A 143 -10.21 -12.67 -7.66
CA SER A 143 -9.04 -12.01 -8.24
C SER A 143 -9.22 -11.65 -9.71
N SER A 144 -10.25 -12.21 -10.37
CA SER A 144 -10.57 -11.88 -11.75
C SER A 144 -11.24 -10.50 -11.84
N ALA A 145 -10.70 -9.67 -12.73
CA ALA A 145 -11.36 -8.43 -13.14
C ALA A 145 -12.53 -8.69 -14.10
N GLY A 146 -12.91 -9.94 -14.36
CA GLY A 146 -13.91 -10.30 -15.35
C GLY A 146 -13.39 -10.22 -16.78
N GLY A 147 -14.31 -10.23 -17.74
CA GLY A 147 -13.95 -10.29 -19.14
C GLY A 147 -15.12 -10.07 -20.08
N ARG A 148 -14.79 -10.02 -21.37
CA ARG A 148 -15.78 -9.92 -22.45
C ARG A 148 -16.19 -11.31 -22.92
N TYR A 149 -17.34 -11.41 -23.58
CA TYR A 149 -17.71 -12.60 -24.31
C TYR A 149 -16.65 -12.95 -25.38
N PRO A 150 -16.36 -14.25 -25.63
CA PRO A 150 -16.93 -15.42 -24.96
C PRO A 150 -16.20 -15.85 -23.67
N ASP A 151 -14.99 -15.33 -23.44
CA ASP A 151 -14.06 -15.88 -22.44
C ASP A 151 -14.21 -15.29 -21.03
N GLY A 152 -15.07 -14.29 -20.85
CA GLY A 152 -15.31 -13.68 -19.54
C GLY A 152 -15.87 -14.67 -18.53
N ASP A 153 -15.30 -14.66 -17.33
CA ASP A 153 -15.59 -15.60 -16.25
C ASP A 153 -16.59 -15.06 -15.23
N ILE A 154 -16.74 -13.73 -15.15
CA ILE A 154 -17.78 -13.08 -14.35
C ILE A 154 -19.04 -12.90 -15.20
N LYS A 155 -20.06 -13.67 -14.85
CA LYS A 155 -21.34 -13.71 -15.56
C LYS A 155 -22.51 -13.76 -14.58
N HIS A 156 -23.63 -13.19 -15.00
CA HIS A 156 -24.90 -13.25 -14.28
C HIS A 156 -26.08 -13.37 -15.25
N THR A 157 -27.11 -14.10 -14.85
CA THR A 157 -28.33 -14.27 -15.64
C THR A 157 -29.50 -13.74 -14.83
N TYR A 158 -30.29 -12.85 -15.43
CA TYR A 158 -31.45 -12.26 -14.78
C TYR A 158 -32.72 -13.05 -15.08
N ASP A 159 -33.55 -13.23 -14.07
CA ASP A 159 -34.82 -13.98 -14.17
C ASP A 159 -36.05 -13.09 -14.42
N SER A 160 -35.88 -11.78 -14.33
CA SER A 160 -36.98 -10.81 -14.50
C SER A 160 -36.51 -9.53 -15.18
N THR A 161 -37.44 -8.85 -15.85
CA THR A 161 -37.18 -7.58 -16.53
C THR A 161 -37.05 -6.41 -15.55
N GLY A 162 -36.57 -5.28 -16.04
CA GLY A 162 -36.50 -3.99 -15.32
C GLY A 162 -35.09 -3.42 -15.24
N THR A 163 -34.97 -2.24 -14.64
CA THR A 163 -33.67 -1.58 -14.42
C THR A 163 -32.95 -2.22 -13.24
N ARG A 164 -31.62 -2.36 -13.34
CA ARG A 164 -30.72 -2.87 -12.30
C ARG A 164 -29.59 -1.88 -12.08
N GLU A 165 -29.28 -1.64 -10.81
CA GLU A 165 -28.16 -0.80 -10.39
C GLU A 165 -26.93 -1.68 -10.16
N VAL A 166 -26.07 -1.79 -11.18
CA VAL A 166 -24.90 -2.68 -11.13
C VAL A 166 -23.68 -1.89 -10.67
N LYS A 167 -22.89 -2.46 -9.76
CA LYS A 167 -21.61 -1.88 -9.30
C LYS A 167 -20.55 -2.96 -9.07
N VAL A 168 -19.30 -2.52 -8.92
CA VAL A 168 -18.17 -3.40 -8.62
C VAL A 168 -17.32 -2.80 -7.51
N ASP A 169 -17.25 -3.47 -6.37
CA ASP A 169 -16.35 -3.12 -5.27
C ASP A 169 -14.94 -3.68 -5.55
N ALA A 170 -13.90 -3.04 -5.01
CA ALA A 170 -12.54 -3.51 -5.17
C ALA A 170 -11.72 -3.36 -3.89
N ARG A 171 -10.86 -4.35 -3.63
CA ARG A 171 -9.82 -4.22 -2.60
C ARG A 171 -8.46 -4.08 -3.25
N LEU A 172 -7.69 -3.12 -2.80
CA LEU A 172 -6.35 -2.83 -3.29
C LEU A 172 -5.31 -3.17 -2.24
N VAL A 173 -4.17 -3.67 -2.72
CA VAL A 173 -2.96 -3.89 -1.93
C VAL A 173 -1.82 -3.11 -2.57
N GLY A 174 -0.71 -2.98 -1.85
CA GLY A 174 0.41 -2.25 -2.40
C GLY A 174 1.74 -2.66 -1.80
N GLN A 175 2.77 -2.20 -2.49
CA GLN A 175 4.14 -2.17 -1.98
C GLN A 175 4.54 -0.72 -1.76
N TYR A 176 5.46 -0.48 -0.84
CA TYR A 176 6.03 0.85 -0.61
C TYR A 176 7.55 0.83 -0.74
N ARG A 177 8.14 1.98 -1.02
CA ARG A 177 9.59 2.18 -0.91
C ARG A 177 9.90 3.51 -0.26
N VAL A 178 11.03 3.56 0.44
CA VAL A 178 11.50 4.73 1.17
C VAL A 178 12.67 5.34 0.43
N ASN A 179 12.61 6.64 0.11
CA ASN A 179 13.67 7.41 -0.55
C ASN A 179 14.29 6.71 -1.78
N GLY A 180 13.46 6.08 -2.61
CA GLY A 180 13.91 5.37 -3.82
C GLY A 180 14.59 4.01 -3.57
N GLY A 181 14.54 3.49 -2.35
CA GLY A 181 15.06 2.16 -1.99
C GLY A 181 14.25 1.00 -2.58
N ALA A 182 14.48 -0.20 -2.03
CA ALA A 182 13.77 -1.40 -2.46
C ALA A 182 12.27 -1.37 -2.11
N TRP A 183 11.46 -1.98 -2.98
CA TRP A 183 10.03 -2.20 -2.73
C TRP A 183 9.84 -3.23 -1.61
N GLN A 184 8.94 -2.91 -0.69
CA GLN A 184 8.57 -3.73 0.46
C GLN A 184 7.06 -3.93 0.46
N ASP A 185 6.61 -5.12 0.88
CA ASP A 185 5.17 -5.36 1.03
C ASP A 185 4.60 -4.47 2.13
N LEU A 186 3.47 -3.82 1.85
CA LEU A 186 2.85 -2.90 2.80
C LEU A 186 2.07 -3.64 3.90
N GLY A 187 1.51 -4.82 3.60
CA GLY A 187 0.62 -5.54 4.49
C GLY A 187 -0.65 -4.76 4.86
N ALA A 188 -1.14 -3.88 3.98
CA ALA A 188 -2.40 -3.16 4.13
C ALA A 188 -3.32 -3.39 2.93
N VAL A 189 -4.63 -3.28 3.20
CA VAL A 189 -5.68 -3.42 2.19
C VAL A 189 -6.51 -2.14 2.22
N ALA A 190 -6.57 -1.43 1.11
CA ALA A 190 -7.54 -0.35 0.90
C ALA A 190 -8.85 -0.96 0.38
N ASP A 191 -9.95 -0.67 1.06
CA ASP A 191 -11.27 -1.17 0.70
C ASP A 191 -12.06 -0.08 0.00
N LEU A 192 -12.30 -0.26 -1.30
CA LEU A 192 -13.04 0.69 -2.12
C LEU A 192 -14.49 0.22 -2.20
N GLN A 193 -15.34 0.97 -1.50
CA GLN A 193 -16.78 0.77 -1.39
C GLN A 193 -17.53 1.98 -1.94
N ASP A 194 -18.83 1.82 -2.17
CA ASP A 194 -19.72 2.84 -2.75
C ASP A 194 -19.28 3.28 -4.14
N GLU A 195 -19.00 2.28 -4.98
CA GLU A 195 -18.52 2.46 -6.33
C GLU A 195 -19.62 2.97 -7.27
N PRO A 196 -19.26 3.68 -8.36
CA PRO A 196 -20.24 4.26 -9.26
C PRO A 196 -21.18 3.21 -9.83
N VAL A 197 -22.48 3.47 -9.69
CA VAL A 197 -23.53 2.62 -10.24
C VAL A 197 -23.58 2.77 -11.76
N THR A 198 -23.78 1.65 -12.43
CA THR A 198 -24.11 1.57 -13.86
C THR A 198 -25.51 0.98 -13.99
N GLU A 199 -26.44 1.74 -14.53
CA GLU A 199 -27.78 1.23 -14.83
C GLU A 199 -27.72 0.22 -15.98
N LEU A 200 -28.38 -0.92 -15.79
CA LEU A 200 -28.58 -1.98 -16.77
C LEU A 200 -30.09 -2.21 -16.99
N GLU A 201 -30.54 -2.19 -18.23
CA GLU A 201 -31.91 -2.51 -18.60
C GLU A 201 -32.02 -4.01 -18.95
N VAL A 202 -32.78 -4.76 -18.15
CA VAL A 202 -33.10 -6.16 -18.43
C VAL A 202 -34.45 -6.22 -19.16
N VAL A 203 -34.46 -6.77 -20.37
CA VAL A 203 -35.67 -6.85 -21.21
C VAL A 203 -36.05 -8.28 -21.54
N GLY A 204 -37.34 -8.49 -21.80
CA GLY A 204 -37.89 -9.76 -22.24
C GLY A 204 -38.02 -9.82 -23.76
N THR A 205 -38.10 -11.03 -24.31
CA THR A 205 -38.42 -11.24 -25.72
C THR A 205 -39.94 -11.14 -25.94
N ARG A 206 -40.37 -10.38 -26.94
CA ARG A 206 -41.73 -10.48 -27.50
C ARG A 206 -41.66 -11.20 -28.83
N THR A 207 -42.19 -12.42 -28.90
CA THR A 207 -42.33 -13.16 -30.15
C THR A 207 -43.51 -12.59 -30.92
N ARG A 208 -43.29 -12.22 -32.19
CA ARG A 208 -44.38 -11.84 -33.11
C ARG A 208 -44.27 -12.73 -34.35
N LEU A 209 -45.37 -13.38 -34.71
CA LEU A 209 -45.49 -14.10 -35.97
C LEU A 209 -45.55 -13.06 -37.10
N VAL A 210 -44.65 -13.17 -38.07
CA VAL A 210 -44.74 -12.46 -39.34
C VAL A 210 -45.37 -13.40 -40.35
N SER A 211 -46.53 -12.99 -40.88
CA SER A 211 -47.26 -13.67 -41.96
C SER A 211 -46.75 -13.24 -43.32
#